data_AF-A0A7K2Q8S2-F1
#
_entry.id   AF-A0A7K2Q8S2-F1
#
_cell.length_a   1.000
_cell.length_b   1.000
_cell.length_c   1.000
_cell.angle_alpha   90.00
_cell.angle_beta   90.00
_cell.angle_gamma   90.00
#
_symmetry.space_group_name_H-M   'P 1'
#
loop_
_entity.id
_entity.type
_entity.pdbx_description
1 polymer ?
#
loop_
_entity_poly.entity_id
_entity_poly.type
_entity_poly.pdbx_seq_one_letter_code
_entity_poly.pdbx_strand_id
1 'polypeptide(L)'
;MALVAGATRGAGRAQAVELGRAGATVYVTGRTTRTRVSEVGRTTETIEESAELVTAAGGTGIAVPTDHLDEQQVRALAERIDRERGRLDILV
;
A
#
# COMPACT_ATOMS: atom_id res chain seq x y z
N MET A 1 -4.29 -2.57 12.04
CA MET A 1 -4.10 -2.57 10.58
C MET A 1 -3.89 -1.14 10.10
N ALA A 2 -3.14 -0.97 9.01
CA ALA A 2 -2.82 0.34 8.47
C ALA A 2 -3.06 0.41 6.96
N LEU A 3 -3.27 1.63 6.47
CA LEU A 3 -3.16 1.99 5.06
C LEU A 3 -2.02 3.00 4.94
N VAL A 4 -1.14 2.80 3.98
CA VAL A 4 -0.11 3.77 3.63
C VAL A 4 -0.32 4.21 2.18
N ALA A 5 -0.65 5.48 1.99
CA ALA A 5 -0.81 6.09 0.68
C ALA A 5 0.57 6.41 0.08
N GLY A 6 0.76 6.12 -1.22
CA GLY A 6 2.05 6.36 -1.88
C GLY A 6 3.19 5.46 -1.39
N ALA A 7 2.87 4.25 -0.93
CA ALA A 7 3.80 3.31 -0.31
C ALA A 7 4.73 2.56 -1.30
N THR A 8 4.70 2.93 -2.58
CA THR A 8 5.54 2.33 -3.62
C THR A 8 7.04 2.42 -3.31
N ARG A 9 7.50 3.52 -2.68
CA ARG A 9 8.93 3.82 -2.47
C ARG A 9 9.15 4.92 -1.43
N GLY A 10 10.42 5.21 -1.13
CA GLY A 10 10.80 6.30 -0.23
C GLY A 10 10.22 6.15 1.18
N ALA A 11 9.81 7.27 1.79
CA ALA A 11 9.29 7.28 3.16
C ALA A 11 8.03 6.41 3.33
N GLY A 12 7.10 6.42 2.39
CA GLY A 12 5.89 5.59 2.46
C GLY A 12 6.20 4.10 2.50
N ARG A 13 7.16 3.64 1.68
CA ARG A 13 7.66 2.26 1.75
C ARG A 13 8.29 1.95 3.10
N ALA A 14 9.16 2.83 3.59
CA ALA A 14 9.83 2.63 4.88
C ALA A 14 8.82 2.53 6.03
N GLN A 15 7.83 3.43 6.08
CA GLN A 15 6.75 3.41 7.07
C GLN A 15 5.92 2.13 6.97
N ALA A 16 5.56 1.68 5.76
CA ALA A 16 4.85 0.43 5.57
C ALA A 16 5.63 -0.76 6.13
N VAL A 17 6.93 -0.84 5.85
CA VAL A 17 7.81 -1.91 6.35
C VAL A 17 7.92 -1.89 7.87
N GLU A 18 8.06 -0.72 8.51
CA GLU A 18 8.10 -0.62 9.97
C GLU A 18 6.78 -1.02 10.63
N LEU A 19 5.64 -0.65 10.03
CA LEU A 19 4.33 -1.14 10.47
C LEU A 19 4.25 -2.68 10.33
N GLY A 20 4.82 -3.22 9.25
CA GLY A 20 5.00 -4.66 9.05
C GLY A 20 5.85 -5.32 10.15
N ARG A 21 6.98 -4.70 10.53
CA ARG A 21 7.83 -5.17 11.65
C ARG A 21 7.07 -5.23 12.98
N ALA A 22 6.10 -4.36 13.18
CA ALA A 22 5.21 -4.38 14.34
C ALA A 22 4.08 -5.44 14.24
N GLY A 23 4.06 -6.28 13.20
CA GLY A 23 3.08 -7.34 12.99
C GLY A 23 1.77 -6.85 12.37
N ALA A 24 1.72 -5.63 11.82
CA ALA A 24 0.48 -5.10 11.25
C ALA A 24 0.15 -5.73 9.89
N THR A 25 -1.14 -5.86 9.60
CA THR A 25 -1.64 -5.88 8.22
C THR A 25 -1.57 -4.47 7.64
N VAL A 26 -0.93 -4.31 6.50
CA VAL A 26 -0.70 -3.01 5.84
C VAL A 26 -1.20 -3.06 4.39
N TYR A 27 -2.18 -2.22 4.07
CA TYR A 27 -2.57 -1.93 2.70
C TYR A 27 -1.57 -0.94 2.09
N VAL A 28 -0.82 -1.43 1.11
CA VAL A 28 0.23 -0.71 0.39
C VAL A 28 -0.38 -0.20 -0.90
N THR A 29 -0.55 1.13 -1.02
CA THR A 29 -1.26 1.71 -2.15
C THR A 29 -0.40 2.68 -2.95
N GLY A 30 -0.67 2.74 -4.26
CA GLY A 30 0.08 3.56 -5.20
C GLY A 30 -0.22 3.17 -6.64
N ARG A 31 0.39 3.90 -7.58
CA ARG A 31 0.10 3.81 -9.02
C ARG A 31 1.05 2.91 -9.79
N THR A 32 2.28 2.73 -9.28
CA THR A 32 3.29 1.90 -9.92
C THR A 32 3.11 0.46 -9.46
N THR A 33 2.79 -0.40 -10.42
CA THR A 33 2.59 -1.84 -10.24
C THR A 33 3.58 -2.59 -11.12
N ARG A 34 3.62 -3.92 -11.01
CA ARG A 34 4.41 -4.76 -11.93
C ARG A 34 4.06 -4.57 -13.41
N THR A 35 2.84 -4.12 -13.69
CA THR A 35 2.30 -3.95 -15.06
C THR A 35 2.10 -2.48 -15.44
N ARG A 36 2.31 -1.53 -14.52
CA ARG A 36 2.11 -0.09 -14.74
C ARG A 36 3.34 0.69 -14.29
N VAL A 37 4.06 1.27 -15.26
CA VAL A 37 5.22 2.14 -15.02
C VAL A 37 4.77 3.48 -14.42
N SER A 38 5.61 4.10 -13.61
CA SER A 38 5.34 5.44 -13.09
C SER A 38 5.23 6.49 -14.22
N GLU A 39 4.51 7.58 -13.95
CA GLU A 39 4.34 8.70 -14.90
C GLU A 39 5.66 9.37 -15.32
N VAL A 40 6.70 9.21 -14.50
CA VAL A 40 8.05 9.74 -14.75
C VAL A 40 9.01 8.67 -15.29
N GLY A 41 8.48 7.57 -15.82
CA GLY A 41 9.29 6.53 -16.47
C GLY A 41 10.13 5.65 -15.54
N ARG A 42 9.99 5.77 -14.21
CA ARG A 42 10.63 4.83 -13.27
C ARG A 42 9.98 3.45 -13.39
N THR A 43 10.81 2.47 -13.73
CA THR A 43 10.45 1.05 -13.94
C THR A 43 10.77 0.16 -12.73
N THR A 44 11.42 0.72 -11.70
CA THR A 44 11.76 0.03 -10.45
C THR A 44 10.74 0.38 -9.36
N GLU A 45 10.68 -0.47 -8.33
CA GLU A 45 9.89 -0.24 -7.10
C GLU A 45 8.37 -0.22 -7.36
N THR A 46 7.72 -1.31 -7.01
CA THR A 46 6.27 -1.51 -7.15
C THR A 46 5.58 -1.58 -5.79
N ILE A 47 4.26 -1.41 -5.77
CA ILE A 47 3.47 -1.66 -4.57
C ILE A 47 3.50 -3.14 -4.16
N GLU A 48 3.62 -4.06 -5.10
CA GLU A 48 3.72 -5.51 -4.84
C GLU A 48 5.02 -5.83 -4.11
N GLU A 49 6.15 -5.33 -4.59
CA GLU A 49 7.44 -5.48 -3.88
C GLU A 49 7.39 -4.85 -2.48
N SER A 50 6.70 -3.72 -2.33
CA SER A 50 6.58 -3.07 -1.03
C SER A 50 5.70 -3.90 -0.07
N ALA A 51 4.62 -4.51 -0.55
CA ALA A 51 3.82 -5.46 0.24
C ALA A 51 4.59 -6.74 0.59
N GLU A 52 5.46 -7.21 -0.30
CA GLU A 52 6.37 -8.33 -0.02
C GLU A 52 7.37 -7.97 1.07
N LEU A 53 7.93 -6.76 1.06
CA LEU A 53 8.80 -6.26 2.13
C LEU A 53 8.07 -6.15 3.48
N VAL A 54 6.81 -5.70 3.50
CA VAL A 54 5.97 -5.71 4.71
C VAL A 54 5.81 -7.13 5.24
N THR A 55 5.53 -8.08 4.35
CA THR A 55 5.32 -9.49 4.74
C THR A 55 6.61 -10.12 5.25
N ALA A 56 7.74 -9.87 4.57
CA ALA A 56 9.06 -10.32 4.99
C ALA A 56 9.50 -9.72 6.35
N ALA A 57 9.00 -8.53 6.67
CA ALA A 57 9.27 -7.86 7.95
C ALA A 57 8.50 -8.45 9.15
N GLY A 58 7.53 -9.35 8.92
CA GLY A 58 6.74 -9.99 9.98
C GLY A 58 5.27 -9.58 10.02
N GLY A 59 4.84 -8.71 9.10
CA GLY A 59 3.45 -8.28 8.97
C GLY A 59 2.70 -9.02 7.86
N THR A 60 1.61 -8.41 7.40
CA THR A 60 0.88 -8.87 6.21
C THR A 60 0.73 -7.70 5.24
N GLY A 61 1.49 -7.71 4.14
CA GLY A 61 1.37 -6.69 3.11
C GLY A 61 0.28 -7.03 2.09
N ILE A 62 -0.56 -6.04 1.78
CA ILE A 62 -1.61 -6.16 0.76
C ILE A 62 -1.41 -5.04 -0.25
N ALA A 63 -0.91 -5.37 -1.44
CA ALA A 63 -0.80 -4.40 -2.52
C ALA A 63 -2.19 -4.09 -3.11
N VAL A 64 -2.56 -2.81 -3.16
CA VAL A 64 -3.77 -2.36 -3.83
C VAL A 64 -3.42 -1.21 -4.78
N PRO A 65 -3.49 -1.43 -6.11
CA PRO A 65 -3.35 -0.34 -7.07
C PRO A 65 -4.38 0.74 -6.78
N THR A 66 -3.93 1.97 -6.58
CA THR A 66 -4.81 3.10 -6.29
C THR A 66 -4.16 4.38 -6.77
N ASP A 67 -4.87 5.10 -7.63
CA ASP A 67 -4.61 6.50 -7.90
C ASP A 67 -5.36 7.35 -6.88
N HIS A 68 -4.62 7.97 -5.94
CA HIS A 68 -5.21 8.82 -4.90
C HIS A 68 -5.66 10.19 -5.42
N LEU A 69 -5.48 10.47 -6.73
CA LEU A 69 -6.09 11.60 -7.40
C LEU A 69 -7.49 11.27 -7.97
N ASP A 70 -7.87 9.99 -7.98
CA ASP A 70 -9.16 9.51 -8.46
C ASP A 70 -10.07 9.14 -7.28
N GLU A 71 -11.10 9.96 -7.03
CA GLU A 71 -12.03 9.76 -5.91
C GLU A 71 -12.71 8.38 -5.96
N GLN A 72 -13.03 7.86 -7.15
CA GLN A 72 -13.71 6.57 -7.27
C GLN A 72 -12.80 5.43 -6.83
N GLN A 73 -11.50 5.51 -7.13
CA GLN A 73 -10.52 4.52 -6.68
C GLN A 73 -10.30 4.60 -5.16
N VAL A 74 -10.24 5.80 -4.59
CA VAL A 74 -10.14 5.99 -3.13
C VAL A 74 -11.37 5.42 -2.42
N ARG A 75 -12.57 5.67 -2.96
CA ARG A 75 -13.82 5.10 -2.42
C ARG A 75 -13.82 3.58 -2.48
N ALA A 76 -13.46 2.99 -3.62
CA ALA A 76 -13.38 1.54 -3.77
C ALA A 76 -12.37 0.89 -2.81
N LEU A 77 -11.24 1.55 -2.56
CA LEU A 77 -10.25 1.13 -1.57
C LEU A 77 -10.83 1.15 -0.14
N ALA A 78 -11.49 2.24 0.25
CA ALA A 78 -12.10 2.36 1.57
C ALA A 78 -13.19 1.29 1.79
N GLU A 79 -14.08 1.11 0.81
CA GLU A 79 -15.13 0.08 0.87
C GLU A 79 -14.56 -1.34 0.93
N ARG A 80 -13.45 -1.59 0.23
CA ARG A 80 -12.76 -2.88 0.29
C ARG A 80 -12.22 -3.14 1.70
N ILE A 81 -11.55 -2.15 2.30
CA ILE A 81 -11.00 -2.28 3.66
C ILE A 81 -12.13 -2.51 4.67
N ASP A 82 -13.23 -1.78 4.54
CA ASP A 82 -14.39 -1.94 5.40
C ASP A 82 -14.99 -3.35 5.29
N ARG A 83 -15.19 -3.87 4.08
CA ARG A 83 -15.69 -5.24 3.88
C ARG A 83 -14.73 -6.32 4.39
N GLU A 84 -13.43 -6.16 4.17
CA GLU A 84 -12.44 -7.18 4.53
C GLU A 84 -12.12 -7.18 6.03
N ARG A 85 -12.19 -6.03 6.70
CA ARG A 85 -11.61 -5.85 8.05
C ARG A 85 -12.48 -5.06 9.03
N GLY A 86 -13.49 -4.32 8.57
CA GLY A 86 -14.48 -3.61 9.39
C GLY A 86 -13.97 -2.40 10.19
N ARG A 87 -12.69 -2.03 10.04
CA ARG A 87 -12.08 -0.83 10.66
C ARG A 87 -10.77 -0.47 9.95
N LEU A 88 -10.26 0.73 10.20
CA LEU A 88 -8.90 1.15 9.84
C LEU A 88 -8.28 1.85 11.05
N ASP A 89 -7.12 1.40 11.52
CA ASP A 89 -6.51 1.95 12.74
C ASP A 89 -5.57 3.12 12.46
N ILE A 90 -4.86 3.06 11.32
CA ILE A 90 -3.84 4.03 10.93
C ILE A 90 -3.99 4.34 9.44
N LEU A 91 -4.03 5.62 9.11
CA LEU A 91 -3.89 6.16 7.75
C LEU A 91 -2.65 7.06 7.71
N VAL A 92 -1.75 6.79 6.78
CA VAL A 92 -0.54 7.59 6.51
C VAL A 92 -0.61 8.17 5.11
#